data_AF-A0AAJ0DFR6-F1
#
_entry.id   AF-A0AAJ0DFR6-F1
#
_cell.length_a   1.000
_cell.length_b   1.000
_cell.length_c   1.000
_cell.angle_alpha   90.00
_cell.angle_beta   90.00
_cell.angle_gamma   90.00
#
_symmetry.space_group_name_H-M   'P 1'
#
loop_
_entity.id
_entity.type
_entity.pdbx_description
1 polymer ?
#
loop_
_entity_poly.entity_id
_entity_poly.type
_entity_poly.pdbx_seq_one_letter_code
_entity_poly.pdbx_strand_id
1 'polypeptide(L)'
;MSTIASPRPSISASSRRTSTSTDTTSHAPAVDRGSLRRNRTALRDYYGLKTAAPADARDTPPSTSTSLEYERESEFDKADFDTSAYISSLLAKEGIDGVLKVEAGLISEIRSLDGEKKALVYDNYSKLIAATDTIKSMREKMDPLTPTTSTLTPAIGHIAETAATLSSDLKKSYASSGGQLDAKAQKKARSQQGTVKWVLAAPDRLRRMVQDGQRADAASEWEEVEAMLDRWSGVRGVEEVRQSCMAALRESEDG
;
A
#
# COMPACT_ATOMS: atom_id res chain seq x y z
N MET A 1 -67.56 36.29 18.87
CA MET A 1 -67.33 35.37 19.99
C MET A 1 -65.96 34.72 19.79
N SER A 2 -65.09 34.90 20.78
CA SER A 2 -63.75 34.35 21.10
C SER A 2 -63.06 33.44 20.06
N THR A 3 -61.90 33.74 19.45
CA THR A 3 -60.50 33.96 19.94
C THR A 3 -59.74 32.71 20.43
N ILE A 4 -58.47 32.62 19.97
CA ILE A 4 -57.30 31.86 20.48
C ILE A 4 -57.12 30.46 19.84
N ALA A 5 -55.96 29.95 19.43
CA ALA A 5 -54.64 30.41 18.94
C ALA A 5 -53.73 29.16 18.95
N SER A 6 -52.83 29.01 17.98
CA SER A 6 -51.68 28.07 17.98
C SER A 6 -50.69 28.38 19.14
N PRO A 7 -49.57 27.65 19.42
CA PRO A 7 -48.86 26.60 18.68
C PRO A 7 -48.20 25.45 19.52
N ARG A 8 -47.49 24.56 18.82
CA ARG A 8 -46.44 23.59 19.20
C ARG A 8 -45.64 23.88 20.50
N PRO A 9 -45.15 22.81 21.18
CA PRO A 9 -43.76 22.82 21.67
C PRO A 9 -42.97 21.58 21.27
N SER A 10 -41.73 21.85 20.86
CA SER A 10 -40.58 20.96 20.78
C SER A 10 -40.03 20.65 22.17
N ILE A 11 -39.72 19.37 22.44
CA ILE A 11 -38.81 19.01 23.54
C ILE A 11 -37.57 18.29 22.97
N SER A 12 -36.46 19.00 23.04
CA SER A 12 -35.12 18.46 22.92
C SER A 12 -34.70 17.94 24.29
N ALA A 13 -34.35 16.65 24.39
CA ALA A 13 -33.60 16.11 25.52
C ALA A 13 -32.43 15.27 24.99
N SER A 14 -31.31 15.96 24.81
CA SER A 14 -29.99 15.38 24.63
C SER A 14 -29.56 14.75 25.96
N SER A 15 -29.35 13.43 26.00
CA SER A 15 -28.45 12.82 26.98
C SER A 15 -27.18 12.37 26.27
N ARG A 16 -26.15 13.19 26.40
CA ARG A 16 -24.75 12.78 26.24
C ARG A 16 -24.41 11.93 27.46
N ARG A 17 -24.06 10.66 27.27
CA ARG A 17 -23.14 9.97 28.18
C ARG A 17 -21.92 9.57 27.37
N THR A 18 -20.85 10.29 27.64
CA THR A 18 -19.48 9.92 27.33
C THR A 18 -19.09 8.72 28.18
N SER A 19 -18.63 7.64 27.56
CA SER A 19 -17.84 6.62 28.26
C SER A 19 -16.86 6.04 27.26
N THR A 20 -15.64 6.55 27.36
CA THR A 20 -14.40 5.97 26.86
C THR A 20 -14.18 4.62 27.54
N SER A 21 -14.11 3.54 26.76
CA SER A 21 -13.40 2.32 27.15
C SER A 21 -12.93 1.63 25.87
N THR A 22 -11.62 1.70 25.66
CA THR A 22 -10.88 0.82 24.77
C THR A 22 -10.93 -0.59 25.37
N ASP A 23 -11.64 -1.50 24.72
CA ASP A 23 -11.31 -2.92 24.84
C ASP A 23 -11.42 -3.58 23.48
N THR A 24 -10.26 -4.02 23.01
CA THR A 24 -10.08 -4.83 21.83
C THR A 24 -10.58 -6.22 22.14
N THR A 25 -11.81 -6.54 21.75
CA THR A 25 -12.25 -7.92 21.65
C THR A 25 -12.95 -8.10 20.31
N SER A 26 -12.31 -8.89 19.46
CA SER A 26 -12.83 -9.38 18.19
C SER A 26 -14.19 -10.07 18.40
N HIS A 27 -15.28 -9.31 18.29
CA HIS A 27 -16.62 -9.86 18.18
C HIS A 27 -16.87 -10.26 16.73
N ALA A 28 -16.39 -11.46 16.39
CA ALA A 28 -17.04 -12.22 15.33
C ALA A 28 -18.51 -12.44 15.75
N PRO A 29 -19.51 -12.22 14.87
CA PRO A 29 -20.88 -12.55 15.24
C PRO A 29 -20.89 -14.05 15.52
N ALA A 30 -21.31 -14.43 16.73
CA ALA A 30 -21.53 -15.81 17.10
C ALA A 30 -22.70 -16.35 16.27
N VAL A 31 -22.41 -16.71 15.02
CA VAL A 31 -23.27 -17.55 14.20
C VAL A 31 -23.49 -18.83 14.98
N ASP A 32 -24.74 -19.04 15.37
CA ASP A 32 -25.22 -20.20 16.09
C ASP A 32 -24.54 -21.46 15.52
N ARG A 33 -23.72 -22.12 16.36
CA ARG A 33 -22.94 -23.29 15.95
C ARG A 33 -23.84 -24.40 15.39
N GLY A 34 -25.14 -24.38 15.73
CA GLY A 34 -26.17 -25.22 15.14
C GLY A 34 -26.53 -24.87 13.69
N SER A 35 -26.52 -23.59 13.30
CA SER A 35 -26.76 -23.12 11.93
C SER A 35 -25.58 -23.45 11.02
N LEU A 36 -24.35 -23.23 11.47
CA LEU A 36 -23.14 -23.60 10.71
C LEU A 36 -23.06 -25.11 10.42
N ARG A 37 -23.44 -25.95 11.39
CA ARG A 37 -23.48 -27.41 11.21
C ARG A 37 -24.58 -27.84 10.23
N ARG A 38 -25.78 -27.26 10.34
CA ARG A 38 -26.90 -27.51 9.41
C ARG A 38 -26.56 -27.07 7.98
N ASN A 39 -25.97 -25.89 7.82
CA ASN A 39 -25.57 -25.36 6.51
C ASN A 39 -24.44 -26.20 5.90
N ARG A 40 -23.49 -26.66 6.72
CA ARG A 40 -22.43 -27.58 6.27
C ARG A 40 -22.97 -28.95 5.84
N THR A 41 -23.99 -29.48 6.51
CA THR A 41 -24.63 -30.74 6.11
C THR A 41 -25.41 -30.56 4.80
N ALA A 42 -26.22 -29.51 4.69
CA ALA A 42 -26.97 -29.20 3.47
C ALA A 42 -26.06 -29.01 2.25
N LEU A 43 -24.92 -28.35 2.42
CA LEU A 43 -23.92 -28.20 1.36
C LEU A 43 -23.25 -29.55 0.98
N ARG A 44 -23.04 -30.46 1.94
CA ARG A 44 -22.46 -31.78 1.65
C ARG A 44 -23.43 -32.67 0.88
N ASP A 45 -24.72 -32.57 1.19
CA ASP A 45 -25.77 -33.29 0.48
C ASP A 45 -25.94 -32.74 -0.95
N TYR A 46 -25.90 -31.41 -1.12
CA TYR A 46 -25.97 -30.75 -2.44
C TYR A 46 -24.80 -31.14 -3.37
N TYR A 47 -23.58 -31.28 -2.84
CA TYR A 47 -22.41 -31.68 -3.63
C TYR A 47 -22.12 -33.18 -3.62
N GLY A 48 -23.00 -34.01 -3.03
CA GLY A 48 -22.87 -35.47 -3.02
C GLY A 48 -21.62 -35.99 -2.30
N LEU A 49 -21.04 -35.22 -1.37
CA LEU A 49 -19.78 -35.54 -0.71
C LEU A 49 -19.99 -36.56 0.44
N LYS A 50 -20.28 -37.82 0.09
CA LYS A 50 -20.25 -38.94 1.03
C LYS A 50 -18.79 -39.22 1.42
N THR A 51 -18.48 -38.99 2.70
CA THR A 51 -17.20 -39.45 3.27
C THR A 51 -17.22 -40.96 3.35
N ALA A 52 -16.24 -41.62 2.71
CA ALA A 52 -16.04 -43.05 2.84
C ALA A 52 -15.35 -43.37 4.19
N ALA A 53 -15.76 -44.50 4.77
CA ALA A 53 -15.16 -45.31 5.85
C ALA A 53 -15.72 -45.15 7.28
N PRO A 54 -15.68 -46.24 8.10
CA PRO A 54 -16.17 -47.59 7.82
C PRO A 54 -17.21 -48.07 8.88
N ALA A 55 -17.70 -49.29 8.70
CA ALA A 55 -18.76 -49.96 9.47
C ALA A 55 -18.51 -50.05 10.98
N ASP A 56 -19.53 -49.71 11.78
CA ASP A 56 -20.17 -50.61 12.76
C ASP A 56 -21.22 -49.86 13.59
N ALA A 57 -22.50 -50.21 13.36
CA ALA A 57 -23.60 -50.27 14.33
C ALA A 57 -24.90 -50.46 13.54
N ARG A 58 -25.39 -51.69 13.55
CA ARG A 58 -26.78 -52.00 13.22
C ARG A 58 -27.68 -51.26 14.21
N ASP A 59 -28.59 -50.45 13.70
CA ASP A 59 -30.01 -50.51 14.09
C ASP A 59 -30.84 -49.72 13.07
N THR A 60 -31.76 -50.43 12.43
CA THR A 60 -32.95 -49.96 11.69
C THR A 60 -32.83 -48.65 10.89
N PRO A 61 -32.85 -48.68 9.55
CA PRO A 61 -33.20 -47.47 8.82
C PRO A 61 -34.67 -47.15 9.12
N PRO A 62 -35.05 -45.99 9.70
CA PRO A 62 -36.31 -45.43 9.28
C PRO A 62 -36.14 -45.23 7.77
N SER A 63 -36.93 -45.96 6.99
CA SER A 63 -37.13 -45.62 5.60
C SER A 63 -37.82 -44.25 5.58
N THR A 64 -37.03 -43.21 5.78
CA THR A 64 -37.38 -41.84 5.40
C THR A 64 -37.21 -41.78 3.89
N SER A 65 -38.06 -42.54 3.19
CA SER A 65 -38.38 -42.35 1.78
C SER A 65 -39.16 -41.03 1.64
N THR A 66 -38.54 -39.94 2.06
CA THR A 66 -38.96 -38.54 1.82
C THR A 66 -38.04 -37.90 0.77
N SER A 67 -37.12 -38.67 0.18
CA SER A 67 -36.13 -38.17 -0.79
C SER A 67 -36.55 -38.39 -2.25
N LEU A 68 -37.81 -38.72 -2.54
CA LEU A 68 -38.36 -38.85 -3.90
C LEU A 68 -39.65 -38.04 -4.10
N GLU A 69 -39.89 -37.04 -3.24
CA GLU A 69 -41.01 -36.10 -3.36
C GLU A 69 -40.56 -34.81 -4.06
N TYR A 70 -39.54 -34.92 -4.92
CA TYR A 70 -39.28 -33.93 -5.95
C TYR A 70 -40.37 -34.13 -7.00
N GLU A 71 -41.39 -33.27 -6.93
CA GLU A 71 -42.36 -33.02 -7.97
C GLU A 71 -43.16 -34.23 -8.45
N ARG A 72 -44.09 -34.70 -7.61
CA ARG A 72 -45.39 -35.03 -8.21
C ARG A 72 -46.00 -33.69 -8.60
N GLU A 73 -45.73 -33.24 -9.82
CA GLU A 73 -46.46 -32.13 -10.44
C GLU A 73 -47.93 -32.28 -10.05
N SER A 74 -48.50 -31.23 -9.44
CA SER A 74 -49.90 -31.26 -9.05
C SER A 74 -50.71 -31.62 -10.30
N GLU A 75 -51.79 -32.39 -10.16
CA GLU A 75 -52.62 -32.70 -11.34
C GLU A 75 -53.14 -31.43 -12.02
N PHE A 76 -53.18 -30.32 -11.27
CA PHE A 76 -53.51 -28.97 -11.70
C PHE A 76 -52.39 -28.22 -12.44
N ASP A 77 -51.13 -28.64 -12.31
CA ASP A 77 -49.96 -27.97 -12.93
C ASP A 77 -49.62 -28.53 -14.33
N LYS A 78 -50.34 -29.55 -14.78
CA LYS A 78 -50.15 -30.17 -16.10
C LYS A 78 -50.54 -29.20 -17.21
N ALA A 79 -49.69 -29.06 -18.23
CA ALA A 79 -49.91 -28.14 -19.35
C ALA A 79 -51.23 -28.38 -20.11
N ASP A 80 -51.70 -29.63 -20.17
CA ASP A 80 -52.94 -30.05 -20.84
C ASP A 80 -54.12 -30.21 -19.86
N PHE A 81 -54.11 -29.52 -18.72
CA PHE A 81 -55.17 -29.65 -17.71
C PHE A 81 -56.53 -29.12 -18.24
N ASP A 82 -57.48 -30.03 -18.43
CA ASP A 82 -58.87 -29.70 -18.76
C ASP A 82 -59.75 -29.72 -17.49
N THR A 83 -60.12 -28.51 -17.06
CA THR A 83 -61.03 -28.28 -15.93
C THR A 83 -62.36 -29.02 -16.07
N SER A 84 -62.92 -29.08 -17.29
CA SER A 84 -64.25 -29.63 -17.53
C SER A 84 -64.25 -31.17 -17.48
N ALA A 85 -63.22 -31.80 -18.05
CA ALA A 85 -62.97 -33.24 -17.92
C ALA A 85 -62.66 -33.63 -16.46
N TYR A 86 -61.89 -32.81 -15.74
CA TYR A 86 -61.58 -33.07 -14.33
C TYR A 86 -62.85 -33.03 -13.47
N ILE A 87 -63.66 -31.96 -13.56
CA ILE A 87 -64.91 -31.82 -12.79
C ILE A 87 -65.90 -32.93 -13.13
N SER A 88 -66.08 -33.25 -14.42
CA SER A 88 -66.99 -34.35 -14.82
C SER A 88 -66.53 -35.70 -14.29
N SER A 89 -65.22 -35.98 -14.30
CA SER A 89 -64.67 -37.19 -13.71
C SER A 89 -64.80 -37.22 -12.19
N LEU A 90 -64.69 -36.07 -11.52
CA LEU A 90 -64.85 -35.94 -10.08
C LEU A 90 -66.29 -36.19 -9.66
N LEU A 91 -67.27 -35.57 -10.34
CA LEU A 91 -68.70 -35.77 -10.09
C LEU A 91 -69.16 -37.19 -10.42
N ALA A 92 -68.50 -37.89 -11.35
CA ALA A 92 -68.80 -39.28 -11.67
C ALA A 92 -68.24 -40.28 -10.64
N LYS A 93 -67.15 -39.93 -9.94
CA LYS A 93 -66.46 -40.80 -8.98
C LYS A 93 -66.91 -40.56 -7.53
N GLU A 94 -67.08 -39.30 -7.15
CA GLU A 94 -67.32 -38.87 -5.78
C GLU A 94 -68.79 -38.50 -5.55
N GLY A 95 -69.30 -38.81 -4.37
CA GLY A 95 -70.58 -38.28 -3.89
C GLY A 95 -70.45 -36.82 -3.42
N ILE A 96 -71.57 -36.18 -3.07
CA ILE A 96 -71.59 -34.76 -2.68
C ILE A 96 -70.68 -34.44 -1.47
N ASP A 97 -70.54 -35.36 -0.52
CA ASP A 97 -69.62 -35.22 0.62
C ASP A 97 -68.14 -35.21 0.19
N GLY A 98 -67.78 -36.04 -0.80
CA GLY A 98 -66.44 -36.05 -1.39
C GLY A 98 -66.14 -34.76 -2.14
N VAL A 99 -67.10 -34.26 -2.92
CA VAL A 99 -66.99 -32.98 -3.64
C VAL A 99 -66.78 -31.82 -2.67
N LEU A 100 -67.52 -31.76 -1.56
CA LEU A 100 -67.37 -30.71 -0.54
C LEU A 100 -66.00 -30.78 0.16
N LYS A 101 -65.46 -31.99 0.40
CA LYS A 101 -64.11 -32.16 0.95
C LYS A 101 -63.04 -31.66 0.00
N VAL A 102 -63.18 -31.95 -1.30
CA VAL A 102 -62.27 -31.45 -2.34
C VAL A 102 -62.34 -29.93 -2.42
N GLU A 103 -63.53 -29.34 -2.40
CA GLU A 103 -63.71 -27.88 -2.37
C GLU A 103 -63.02 -27.26 -1.15
N ALA A 104 -63.25 -27.80 0.04
CA ALA A 104 -62.61 -27.31 1.26
C ALA A 104 -61.08 -27.40 1.21
N GLY A 105 -60.55 -28.49 0.63
CA GLY A 105 -59.12 -28.68 0.37
C GLY A 105 -58.55 -27.62 -0.57
N LEU A 106 -59.21 -27.39 -1.71
CA LEU A 106 -58.80 -26.37 -2.69
C LEU A 106 -58.84 -24.95 -2.10
N ILE A 107 -59.85 -24.63 -1.29
CA ILE A 107 -59.90 -23.32 -0.61
C ILE A 107 -58.71 -23.16 0.35
N SER A 108 -58.34 -24.23 1.07
CA SER A 108 -57.16 -24.22 1.94
C SER A 108 -55.87 -24.04 1.14
N GLU A 109 -55.73 -24.75 0.03
CA GLU A 109 -54.57 -24.68 -0.86
C GLU A 109 -54.41 -23.28 -1.49
N ILE A 110 -55.50 -22.68 -1.98
CA ILE A 110 -55.52 -21.31 -2.51
C ILE A 110 -55.01 -20.32 -1.44
N ARG A 111 -55.43 -20.48 -0.18
CA ARG A 111 -54.96 -19.63 0.92
C ARG A 111 -53.49 -19.87 1.27
N SER A 112 -53.02 -21.12 1.22
CA SER A 112 -51.60 -21.45 1.41
C SER A 112 -50.75 -20.81 0.32
N LEU A 113 -51.13 -20.99 -0.95
CA LEU A 113 -50.41 -20.44 -2.11
C LEU A 113 -50.38 -18.91 -2.09
N ASP A 114 -51.46 -18.24 -1.67
CA ASP A 114 -51.44 -16.78 -1.47
C ASP A 114 -50.48 -16.36 -0.34
N GLY A 115 -50.43 -17.14 0.75
CA GLY A 115 -49.47 -16.95 1.84
C GLY A 115 -48.02 -17.12 1.38
N GLU A 116 -47.73 -18.18 0.62
CA GLU A 116 -46.42 -18.47 0.05
C GLU A 116 -45.98 -17.40 -0.96
N LYS A 117 -46.89 -16.97 -1.85
CA LYS A 117 -46.65 -15.86 -2.78
C LYS A 117 -46.27 -14.59 -2.02
N LYS A 118 -47.00 -14.24 -0.97
CA LYS A 118 -46.69 -13.08 -0.12
C LYS A 118 -45.33 -13.25 0.54
N ALA A 119 -45.05 -14.43 1.11
CA ALA A 119 -43.76 -14.72 1.74
C ALA A 119 -42.59 -14.56 0.77
N LEU A 120 -42.71 -15.05 -0.46
CA LEU A 120 -41.71 -14.88 -1.51
C LEU A 120 -41.48 -13.40 -1.87
N VAL A 121 -42.57 -12.62 -1.98
CA VAL A 121 -42.48 -11.19 -2.25
C VAL A 121 -41.77 -10.45 -1.10
N TYR A 122 -42.11 -10.76 0.16
CA TYR A 122 -41.44 -10.17 1.32
C TYR A 122 -39.96 -10.58 1.41
N ASP A 123 -39.65 -11.84 1.16
CA ASP A 123 -38.27 -12.33 1.13
C ASP A 123 -37.47 -11.62 0.03
N ASN A 124 -38.02 -11.51 -1.18
CA ASN A 124 -37.36 -10.80 -2.28
C ASN A 124 -37.13 -9.32 -1.98
N TYR A 125 -38.16 -8.60 -1.52
CA TYR A 125 -38.01 -7.19 -1.17
C TYR A 125 -37.07 -6.96 0.01
N SER A 126 -37.14 -7.81 1.05
CA SER A 126 -36.22 -7.71 2.19
C SER A 126 -34.77 -7.92 1.76
N LYS A 127 -34.50 -8.86 0.86
CA LYS A 127 -33.17 -9.07 0.26
C LYS A 127 -32.71 -7.88 -0.57
N LEU A 128 -33.58 -7.31 -1.41
CA LEU A 128 -33.26 -6.11 -2.20
C LEU A 128 -32.97 -4.89 -1.33
N ILE A 129 -33.76 -4.69 -0.27
CA ILE A 129 -33.54 -3.62 0.71
C ILE A 129 -32.21 -3.84 1.42
N ALA A 130 -31.95 -5.05 1.93
CA ALA A 130 -30.69 -5.37 2.60
C ALA A 130 -29.46 -5.20 1.68
N ALA A 131 -29.58 -5.58 0.41
CA ALA A 131 -28.54 -5.35 -0.59
C ALA A 131 -28.31 -3.84 -0.83
N THR A 132 -29.38 -3.06 -0.92
CA THR A 132 -29.30 -1.61 -1.10
C THR A 132 -28.67 -0.93 0.12
N ASP A 133 -29.03 -1.35 1.33
CA ASP A 133 -28.44 -0.88 2.58
C ASP A 133 -26.95 -1.25 2.66
N THR A 134 -26.58 -2.44 2.18
CA THR A 134 -25.18 -2.87 2.08
C THR A 134 -24.40 -1.97 1.14
N ILE A 135 -24.95 -1.66 -0.05
CA ILE A 135 -24.33 -0.72 -1.00
C ILE A 135 -24.18 0.66 -0.37
N LYS A 136 -25.21 1.14 0.33
CA LYS A 136 -25.16 2.43 1.05
C LYS A 136 -24.08 2.45 2.11
N SER A 137 -23.98 1.40 2.94
CA SER A 137 -22.94 1.29 3.97
C SER A 137 -21.54 1.17 3.37
N MET A 138 -21.39 0.45 2.26
CA MET A 138 -20.12 0.38 1.52
C MET A 138 -19.73 1.77 0.99
N ARG A 139 -20.68 2.54 0.45
CA ARG A 139 -20.44 3.91 0.00
C ARG A 139 -20.07 4.84 1.16
N GLU A 140 -20.80 4.81 2.26
CA GLU A 140 -20.51 5.64 3.45
C GLU A 140 -19.17 5.31 4.08
N LYS A 141 -18.70 4.07 4.00
CA LYS A 141 -17.35 3.68 4.46
C LYS A 141 -16.26 4.04 3.44
N MET A 142 -16.60 4.13 2.16
CA MET A 142 -15.65 4.47 1.09
C MET A 142 -15.52 5.98 0.86
N ASP A 143 -16.59 6.76 1.03
CA ASP A 143 -16.56 8.22 0.96
C ASP A 143 -15.48 8.84 1.87
N PRO A 144 -15.28 8.44 3.15
CA PRO A 144 -14.20 8.95 4.00
C PRO A 144 -12.80 8.43 3.64
N LEU A 145 -12.66 7.46 2.73
CA LEU A 145 -11.37 7.04 2.18
C LEU A 145 -10.90 7.91 1.00
N THR A 146 -11.81 8.66 0.36
CA THR A 146 -11.42 9.64 -0.67
C THR A 146 -10.67 10.86 -0.12
N PRO A 147 -11.02 11.48 1.04
CA PRO A 147 -10.23 12.56 1.60
C PRO A 147 -8.89 12.07 2.19
N THR A 148 -8.80 10.87 2.76
CA THR A 148 -7.52 10.37 3.31
C THR A 148 -6.53 9.98 2.21
N THR A 149 -7.00 9.45 1.09
CA THR A 149 -6.16 9.27 -0.10
C THR A 149 -5.78 10.61 -0.73
N SER A 150 -6.70 11.59 -0.76
CA SER A 150 -6.41 12.95 -1.24
C SER A 150 -5.43 13.73 -0.35
N THR A 151 -5.29 13.41 0.95
CA THR A 151 -4.31 14.07 1.85
C THR A 151 -2.95 13.37 1.83
N LEU A 152 -2.89 12.08 1.48
CA LEU A 152 -1.63 11.34 1.36
C LEU A 152 -0.79 11.81 0.17
N THR A 153 -1.39 12.12 -0.99
CA THR A 153 -0.63 12.58 -2.16
C THR A 153 0.15 13.89 -1.90
N PRO A 154 -0.46 14.95 -1.31
CA PRO A 154 0.27 16.15 -0.92
C PRO A 154 1.31 15.89 0.18
N ALA A 155 1.01 15.03 1.17
CA ALA A 155 1.96 14.70 2.24
C ALA A 155 3.20 13.97 1.69
N ILE A 156 3.02 13.02 0.78
CA ILE A 156 4.12 12.34 0.08
C ILE A 156 4.91 13.34 -0.79
N GLY A 157 4.22 14.27 -1.47
CA GLY A 157 4.86 15.35 -2.21
C GLY A 157 5.75 16.23 -1.33
N HIS A 158 5.24 16.63 -0.16
CA HIS A 158 6.00 17.44 0.81
C HIS A 158 7.19 16.66 1.38
N ILE A 159 7.04 15.36 1.66
CA ILE A 159 8.15 14.49 2.10
C ILE A 159 9.22 14.38 1.00
N ALA A 160 8.81 14.21 -0.25
CA ALA A 160 9.73 14.14 -1.38
C ALA A 160 10.49 15.47 -1.59
N GLU A 161 9.80 16.60 -1.48
CA GLU A 161 10.40 17.92 -1.60
C GLU A 161 11.38 18.19 -0.44
N THR A 162 10.98 17.93 0.80
CA THR A 162 11.86 18.08 1.98
C THR A 162 13.05 17.14 1.94
N ALA A 163 12.89 15.92 1.43
CA ALA A 163 14.01 15.00 1.22
C ALA A 163 14.96 15.50 0.12
N ALA A 164 14.42 16.07 -0.97
CA ALA A 164 15.20 16.63 -2.05
C ALA A 164 16.01 17.86 -1.60
N THR A 165 15.39 18.77 -0.83
CA THR A 165 16.09 19.93 -0.28
C THR A 165 17.18 19.50 0.70
N LEU A 166 16.89 18.59 1.63
CA LEU A 166 17.88 18.08 2.58
C LEU A 166 19.04 17.37 1.87
N SER A 167 18.76 16.58 0.83
CA SER A 167 19.78 15.94 0.01
C SER A 167 20.65 16.96 -0.71
N SER A 168 20.05 18.02 -1.26
CA SER A 168 20.77 19.10 -1.93
C SER A 168 21.65 19.90 -0.96
N ASP A 169 21.17 20.16 0.25
CA ASP A 169 21.89 20.86 1.30
C ASP A 169 23.06 20.02 1.84
N LEU A 170 22.85 18.71 2.03
CA LEU A 170 23.93 17.78 2.34
C LEU A 170 24.97 17.73 1.22
N LYS A 171 24.55 17.65 -0.04
CA LYS A 171 25.48 17.67 -1.17
C LYS A 171 26.27 18.98 -1.21
N LYS A 172 25.63 20.11 -0.90
CA LYS A 172 26.27 21.43 -0.83
C LYS A 172 27.23 21.53 0.36
N SER A 173 26.89 20.97 1.51
CA SER A 173 27.74 20.96 2.71
C SER A 173 28.94 20.00 2.55
N TYR A 174 28.76 18.85 1.90
CA TYR A 174 29.88 17.98 1.52
C TYR A 174 30.76 18.62 0.44
N ALA A 175 30.18 19.28 -0.56
CA ALA A 175 30.95 19.99 -1.59
C ALA A 175 31.71 21.20 -1.02
N SER A 176 31.15 21.92 -0.05
CA SER A 176 31.83 23.03 0.60
C SER A 176 32.86 22.59 1.65
N SER A 177 32.58 21.53 2.41
CA SER A 177 33.49 20.99 3.43
C SER A 177 34.66 20.21 2.82
N GLY A 178 34.38 19.26 1.91
CA GLY A 178 35.40 18.51 1.18
C GLY A 178 36.15 19.40 0.19
N GLY A 179 35.42 20.20 -0.60
CA GLY A 179 36.02 21.09 -1.59
C GLY A 179 36.90 22.19 -0.99
N GLN A 180 36.65 22.67 0.23
CA GLN A 180 37.48 23.70 0.86
C GLN A 180 38.79 23.15 1.45
N LEU A 181 38.79 21.90 1.93
CA LEU A 181 40.01 21.21 2.36
C LEU A 181 40.86 20.83 1.14
N ASP A 182 40.23 20.28 0.10
CA ASP A 182 40.89 19.91 -1.15
C ASP A 182 41.41 21.12 -1.91
N ALA A 183 40.65 22.22 -1.99
CA ALA A 183 41.11 23.45 -2.64
C ALA A 183 42.30 24.10 -1.91
N LYS A 184 42.32 24.10 -0.58
CA LYS A 184 43.47 24.61 0.20
C LYS A 184 44.70 23.71 0.03
N ALA A 185 44.52 22.38 0.06
CA ALA A 185 45.59 21.42 -0.17
C ALA A 185 46.18 21.57 -1.59
N GLN A 186 45.32 21.69 -2.60
CA GLN A 186 45.71 21.85 -4.00
C GLN A 186 46.42 23.18 -4.24
N LYS A 187 45.97 24.27 -3.60
CA LYS A 187 46.66 25.58 -3.67
C LYS A 187 48.05 25.53 -3.04
N LYS A 188 48.22 24.86 -1.90
CA LYS A 188 49.53 24.66 -1.25
C LYS A 188 50.46 23.81 -2.12
N ALA A 189 49.95 22.74 -2.71
CA ALA A 189 50.72 21.87 -3.62
C ALA A 189 51.21 22.63 -4.85
N ARG A 190 50.37 23.46 -5.47
CA ARG A 190 50.76 24.31 -6.62
C ARG A 190 51.85 25.31 -6.26
N SER A 191 51.77 25.95 -5.09
CA SER A 191 52.79 26.88 -4.61
C SER A 191 54.14 26.18 -4.40
N GLN A 192 54.12 25.02 -3.74
CA GLN A 192 55.32 24.20 -3.52
C GLN A 192 55.95 23.71 -4.83
N GLN A 193 55.13 23.29 -5.80
CA GLN A 193 55.60 22.93 -7.14
C GLN A 193 56.24 24.12 -7.87
N GLY A 194 55.71 25.33 -7.69
CA GLY A 194 56.31 26.55 -8.22
C GLY A 194 57.71 26.81 -7.67
N THR A 195 57.88 26.67 -6.34
CA THR A 195 59.19 26.80 -5.69
C THR A 195 60.19 25.76 -6.18
N VAL A 196 59.77 24.49 -6.27
CA VAL A 196 60.64 23.41 -6.79
C VAL A 196 61.03 23.66 -8.25
N LYS A 197 60.07 24.05 -9.10
CA LYS A 197 60.35 24.37 -10.51
C LYS A 197 61.33 25.55 -10.65
N TRP A 198 61.25 26.54 -9.76
CA TRP A 198 62.17 27.68 -9.76
C TRP A 198 63.60 27.27 -9.38
N VAL A 199 63.77 26.41 -8.36
CA VAL A 199 65.09 25.87 -7.96
C VAL A 199 65.68 24.98 -9.04
N LEU A 200 64.87 24.13 -9.69
CA LEU A 200 65.33 23.29 -10.80
C LEU A 200 65.77 24.09 -12.03
N ALA A 201 65.22 25.30 -12.22
CA ALA A 201 65.61 26.22 -13.29
C ALA A 201 66.81 27.12 -12.93
N ALA A 202 67.34 27.03 -11.70
CA ALA A 202 68.49 27.80 -11.26
C ALA A 202 69.77 27.61 -12.10
N PRO A 203 70.22 26.40 -12.48
CA PRO A 203 71.48 26.25 -13.22
C PRO A 203 71.44 26.94 -14.59
N ASP A 204 70.31 26.87 -15.30
CA ASP A 204 70.15 27.54 -16.60
C ASP A 204 70.07 29.07 -16.44
N ARG A 205 69.49 29.57 -15.34
CA ARG A 205 69.46 30.99 -15.03
C ARG A 205 70.86 31.54 -14.70
N LEU A 206 71.60 30.83 -13.85
CA LEU A 206 72.96 31.21 -13.49
C LEU A 206 73.89 31.21 -14.71
N ARG A 207 73.76 30.23 -15.62
CA ARG A 207 74.50 30.24 -16.90
C ARG A 207 74.22 31.49 -17.75
N ARG A 208 72.96 31.92 -17.85
CA ARG A 208 72.61 33.14 -18.61
C ARG A 208 73.16 34.40 -17.96
N MET A 209 73.02 34.55 -16.64
CA MET A 209 73.53 35.73 -15.92
C MET A 209 75.06 35.84 -15.99
N VAL A 210 75.75 34.70 -16.00
CA VAL A 210 77.20 34.66 -16.20
C VAL A 210 77.58 35.04 -17.64
N GLN A 211 76.84 34.59 -18.65
CA GLN A 211 77.04 35.00 -20.05
C GLN A 211 76.80 36.51 -20.26
N ASP A 212 75.84 37.09 -19.54
CA ASP A 212 75.50 38.51 -19.59
C ASP A 212 76.47 39.39 -18.77
N GLY A 213 77.47 38.79 -18.11
CA GLY A 213 78.50 39.50 -17.33
C GLY A 213 78.06 39.97 -15.93
N GLN A 214 76.84 39.64 -15.50
CA GLN A 214 76.26 40.04 -14.22
C GLN A 214 76.63 39.05 -13.10
N ARG A 215 77.92 38.97 -12.79
CA ARG A 215 78.46 37.99 -11.80
C ARG A 215 78.02 38.24 -10.36
N ALA A 216 77.84 39.51 -9.97
CA ALA A 216 77.39 39.85 -8.63
C ALA A 216 75.95 39.36 -8.37
N ASP A 217 75.08 39.52 -9.36
CA ASP A 217 73.69 39.08 -9.28
C ASP A 217 73.58 37.55 -9.33
N ALA A 218 74.43 36.89 -10.13
CA ALA A 218 74.52 35.42 -10.14
C ALA A 218 74.98 34.83 -8.79
N ALA A 219 75.91 35.49 -8.10
CA ALA A 219 76.32 35.06 -6.76
C ALA A 219 75.20 35.22 -5.73
N SER A 220 74.45 36.33 -5.80
CA SER A 220 73.26 36.55 -4.94
C SER A 220 72.16 35.51 -5.21
N GLU A 221 71.85 35.21 -6.47
CA GLU A 221 70.86 34.18 -6.80
C GLU A 221 71.33 32.77 -6.37
N TRP A 222 72.63 32.50 -6.41
CA TRP A 222 73.20 31.26 -5.93
C TRP A 222 73.08 31.12 -4.40
N GLU A 223 73.38 32.16 -3.63
CA GLU A 223 73.23 32.15 -2.16
C GLU A 223 71.78 31.85 -1.74
N GLU A 224 70.80 32.44 -2.43
CA GLU A 224 69.38 32.16 -2.18
C GLU A 224 68.99 30.72 -2.52
N VAL A 225 69.51 30.18 -3.63
CA VAL A 225 69.26 28.79 -4.06
C VAL A 225 69.97 27.80 -3.13
N GLU A 226 71.21 28.09 -2.72
CA GLU A 226 72.01 27.29 -1.81
C GLU A 226 71.33 27.17 -0.44
N ALA A 227 70.83 28.28 0.10
CA ALA A 227 70.04 28.27 1.35
C ALA A 227 68.76 27.41 1.24
N MET A 228 68.10 27.38 0.07
CA MET A 228 66.95 26.50 -0.16
C MET A 228 67.36 25.02 -0.31
N LEU A 229 68.48 24.74 -0.97
CA LEU A 229 69.01 23.38 -1.16
C LEU A 229 69.50 22.78 0.16
N ASP A 230 70.08 23.59 1.05
CA ASP A 230 70.51 23.18 2.40
C ASP A 230 69.32 22.77 3.27
N ARG A 231 68.24 23.55 3.20
CA ARG A 231 66.96 23.21 3.84
C ARG A 231 66.30 21.96 3.23
N TRP A 232 66.68 21.57 2.01
CA TRP A 232 66.23 20.35 1.32
C TRP A 232 67.26 19.22 1.34
N SER A 233 68.22 19.26 2.27
CA SER A 233 69.19 18.18 2.47
C SER A 233 68.50 16.83 2.70
N GLY A 234 68.82 15.84 1.85
CA GLY A 234 68.24 14.49 1.89
C GLY A 234 67.16 14.19 0.84
N VAL A 235 66.71 15.17 0.04
CA VAL A 235 65.85 14.92 -1.12
C VAL A 235 66.71 14.48 -2.31
N ARG A 236 66.32 13.39 -2.99
CA ARG A 236 67.06 12.87 -4.16
C ARG A 236 67.10 13.92 -5.28
N GLY A 237 68.28 14.15 -5.87
CA GLY A 237 68.50 15.10 -6.97
C GLY A 237 68.93 16.52 -6.53
N VAL A 238 68.83 16.88 -5.25
CA VAL A 238 69.29 18.19 -4.74
C VAL A 238 70.80 18.37 -4.94
N GLU A 239 71.58 17.32 -4.71
CA GLU A 239 73.03 17.33 -4.89
C GLU A 239 73.44 17.47 -6.36
N GLU A 240 72.67 16.89 -7.29
CA GLU A 240 72.91 16.99 -8.74
C GLU A 240 72.64 18.42 -9.23
N VAL A 241 71.61 19.08 -8.71
CA VAL A 241 71.31 20.49 -8.99
C VAL A 241 72.40 21.40 -8.40
N ARG A 242 72.84 21.12 -7.17
CA ARG A 242 73.96 21.85 -6.53
C ARG A 242 75.23 21.75 -7.37
N GLN A 243 75.59 20.55 -7.82
CA GLN A 243 76.73 20.33 -8.70
C GLN A 243 76.59 21.03 -10.05
N SER A 244 75.39 21.03 -10.64
CA SER A 244 75.10 21.70 -11.92
C SER A 244 75.22 23.22 -11.82
N CYS A 245 74.77 23.81 -10.71
CA CYS A 245 74.94 25.24 -10.45
C CYS A 245 76.40 25.61 -10.15
N MET A 246 77.13 24.80 -9.36
CA MET A 246 78.57 25.00 -9.15
C MET A 246 79.36 24.88 -10.46
N ALA A 247 79.00 23.95 -11.35
CA ALA A 247 79.61 23.84 -12.67
C ALA A 247 79.32 25.08 -13.53
N ALA A 248 78.10 25.61 -13.50
CA ALA A 248 77.74 26.85 -14.18
C ALA A 248 78.51 28.07 -13.66
N LEU A 249 78.86 28.09 -12.38
CA LEU A 249 79.70 29.13 -11.77
C LEU A 249 81.20 28.89 -12.03
N ARG A 250 81.68 27.64 -12.10
CA ARG A 250 83.09 27.31 -12.39
C ARG A 250 83.48 27.46 -13.86
N GLU A 251 82.52 27.31 -14.78
CA GLU A 251 82.71 27.66 -16.20
C GLU A 251 83.07 29.15 -16.38
N SER A 252 82.97 29.96 -15.31
CA SER A 252 83.44 31.36 -15.25
C SER A 252 84.91 31.54 -14.81
N GLU A 253 85.58 30.50 -14.28
CA GLU A 253 86.97 30.58 -13.82
C GLU A 253 87.99 30.23 -14.93
N ASP A 254 87.57 29.47 -15.95
CA ASP A 254 88.44 28.95 -17.03
C ASP A 254 88.31 29.69 -18.39
N GLY A 255 87.69 30.88 -18.42
CA GLY A 255 87.54 31.71 -19.63
C GLY A 255 87.85 33.19 -19.39
#